data_AF-A0A7C1IMP3-F1
#
_entry.id   AF-A0A7C1IMP3-F1
#
_cell.length_a   1.000
_cell.length_b   1.000
_cell.length_c   1.000
_cell.angle_alpha   90.00
_cell.angle_beta   90.00
_cell.angle_gamma   90.00
#
_symmetry.space_group_name_H-M   'P 1'
#
loop_
_entity.id
_entity.type
_entity.pdbx_description
1 polymer ?
#
loop_
_entity_poly.entity_id
_entity_poly.type
_entity_poly.pdbx_seq_one_letter_code
_entity_poly.pdbx_strand_id
1 'polypeptide(L)'
;MSVRPNGAGANRSFSASVGTMTAYFRTNALIRPEVLLKLSRIMTIIRKTGLIGRPGSLRSSILKTVGVLSVLAAWATGPVFADIENPKRPLEPAAVDAVGIRQLQQVDPNLTGAGVVIAAVCRSMSYINGLPQNDYRFNMQHNSLAGADVLFEDHSDGLYGISPHATAIGGILVGLDDAAVLPDGTPFDYRGVCPSASVDVYEFWRFAALRLFAREPVSADVLTLSLGEVFDDWWTRAIERLAAEQGTVVVASIGNGQAVKDPPLYPAAGANVIGVGVLSSVVWPDGTISLSEFTLPTADGSSQGPTDDLRSKPDLIAPGTAVVPDAYSEDGYAIQVNASSLAAPVTAGTAALLLQRAYGDPTLAAALENTPINSVIKAILMNSARKLPYWHKGRITEDDDTTTPLDRLQGAGMLDAQAAMAQLTAGKQPPGQVEPLGWDSRSIDQDDVYYYLFESADPNAMLTATLTWNRHYEDSYPFRAQTEQSDLRLELWAFDGDWPTGMTLLDVSDSPVDTVEHLWTPLDGDYTHYAVAVRFSPEAVLPAPESEHFALAWSVGSDTSPDHPLWRDLNGDGTIDALDDFIHLLLESGHLNTLEPDFYKDALGLSSERFELLTTLWPRWQPYLASASTSIDD
;
A
#
# COMPACT_ATOMS: atom_id res chain seq x y z
N MET A 1 -63.62 -40.97 -26.85
CA MET A 1 -64.43 -39.88 -26.26
C MET A 1 -63.49 -38.95 -25.53
N SER A 2 -63.48 -37.67 -25.91
CA SER A 2 -62.60 -36.63 -25.39
C SER A 2 -62.90 -36.26 -23.95
N VAL A 3 -61.86 -35.93 -23.16
CA VAL A 3 -61.90 -34.82 -22.19
C VAL A 3 -60.48 -34.24 -22.04
N ARG A 4 -60.29 -32.96 -22.37
CA ARG A 4 -59.18 -32.11 -21.86
C ARG A 4 -59.54 -31.63 -20.45
N PRO A 5 -58.56 -31.27 -19.61
CA PRO A 5 -58.65 -29.93 -19.02
C PRO A 5 -57.34 -29.14 -19.00
N ASN A 6 -57.44 -27.94 -19.60
CA ASN A 6 -56.90 -26.63 -19.23
C ASN A 6 -55.68 -26.52 -18.29
N GLY A 7 -54.58 -26.03 -18.88
CA GLY A 7 -53.59 -25.22 -18.19
C GLY A 7 -54.04 -23.76 -18.07
N ALA A 8 -54.01 -23.22 -16.85
CA ALA A 8 -53.97 -21.80 -16.52
C ALA A 8 -53.87 -21.66 -14.99
N GLY A 9 -52.69 -21.89 -14.42
CA GLY A 9 -52.52 -21.81 -12.95
C GLY A 9 -51.12 -21.46 -12.45
N ALA A 10 -50.06 -21.82 -13.19
CA ALA A 10 -48.69 -21.69 -12.67
C ALA A 10 -47.99 -20.34 -12.97
N ASN A 11 -48.51 -19.52 -13.90
CA ASN A 11 -47.86 -18.26 -14.28
C ASN A 11 -48.21 -17.03 -13.40
N ARG A 12 -49.18 -17.14 -12.47
CA ARG A 12 -49.62 -15.99 -11.64
C ARG A 12 -49.05 -15.95 -10.22
N SER A 13 -48.57 -17.07 -9.67
CA SER A 13 -48.07 -17.12 -8.29
C SER A 13 -46.65 -16.56 -8.12
N PHE A 14 -45.81 -16.61 -9.15
CA PHE A 14 -44.40 -16.16 -9.07
C PHE A 14 -44.20 -14.67 -9.40
N SER A 15 -45.05 -14.09 -10.27
CA SER A 15 -45.13 -12.64 -10.44
C SER A 15 -45.67 -11.95 -9.19
N ALA A 16 -46.47 -12.67 -8.39
CA ALA A 16 -47.01 -12.17 -7.13
C ALA A 16 -45.92 -12.11 -6.06
N SER A 17 -45.09 -13.14 -5.86
CA SER A 17 -44.06 -13.15 -4.80
C SER A 17 -43.02 -12.03 -4.94
N VAL A 18 -42.56 -11.74 -6.16
CA VAL A 18 -41.64 -10.62 -6.41
C VAL A 18 -42.32 -9.26 -6.19
N GLY A 19 -43.57 -9.10 -6.66
CA GLY A 19 -44.36 -7.89 -6.40
C GLY A 19 -44.73 -7.69 -4.93
N THR A 20 -44.86 -8.78 -4.17
CA THR A 20 -45.19 -8.76 -2.74
C THR A 20 -43.97 -8.37 -1.90
N MET A 21 -42.76 -8.75 -2.32
CA MET A 21 -41.52 -8.34 -1.66
C MET A 21 -41.26 -6.83 -1.82
N THR A 22 -41.46 -6.28 -3.03
CA THR A 22 -41.40 -4.83 -3.28
C THR A 22 -42.47 -4.05 -2.51
N ALA A 23 -43.66 -4.64 -2.31
CA ALA A 23 -44.72 -4.05 -1.51
C ALA A 23 -44.42 -4.10 0.00
N TYR A 24 -43.84 -5.20 0.50
CA TYR A 24 -43.44 -5.37 1.91
C TYR A 24 -42.38 -4.35 2.34
N PHE A 25 -41.40 -4.08 1.47
CA PHE A 25 -40.36 -3.08 1.73
C PHE A 25 -40.85 -1.63 1.65
N ARG A 26 -41.90 -1.34 0.87
CA ARG A 26 -42.53 -0.02 0.84
C ARG A 26 -43.37 0.30 2.08
N THR A 27 -43.81 -0.70 2.83
CA THR A 27 -44.64 -0.51 4.03
C THR A 27 -43.88 -0.50 5.36
N ASN A 28 -42.60 -0.89 5.38
CA ASN A 28 -41.76 -0.80 6.58
C ASN A 28 -41.07 0.58 6.67
N ALA A 29 -41.50 1.41 7.62
CA ALA A 29 -41.02 2.78 7.84
C ALA A 29 -39.58 2.90 8.35
N LEU A 30 -38.84 1.79 8.46
CA LEU A 30 -37.48 1.71 9.02
C LEU A 30 -36.37 1.56 7.96
N ILE A 31 -36.72 1.43 6.67
CA ILE A 31 -35.73 1.20 5.60
C ILE A 31 -35.40 2.52 4.92
N ARG A 32 -34.12 2.92 4.94
CA ARG A 32 -33.64 4.16 4.30
C ARG A 32 -33.97 4.15 2.79
N PRO A 33 -34.41 5.27 2.19
CA PRO A 33 -34.78 5.34 0.77
C PRO A 33 -33.70 4.86 -0.20
N GLU A 34 -32.44 5.05 0.14
CA GLU A 34 -31.27 4.61 -0.62
C GLU A 34 -31.18 3.08 -0.72
N VAL A 35 -31.51 2.37 0.36
CA VAL A 35 -31.54 0.90 0.42
C VAL A 35 -32.64 0.35 -0.49
N LEU A 36 -33.81 1.00 -0.52
CA LEU A 36 -34.91 0.63 -1.42
C LEU A 36 -34.54 0.81 -2.90
N LEU A 37 -33.78 1.86 -3.23
CA LEU A 37 -33.32 2.11 -4.58
C LEU A 37 -32.28 1.06 -5.03
N LYS A 38 -31.30 0.74 -4.17
CA LYS A 38 -30.31 -0.34 -4.41
C LYS A 38 -31.01 -1.69 -4.60
N LEU A 39 -31.95 -2.06 -3.72
CA LEU A 39 -32.75 -3.28 -3.83
C LEU A 39 -33.54 -3.36 -5.14
N SER A 40 -34.18 -2.26 -5.56
CA SER A 40 -34.90 -2.20 -6.84
C SER A 40 -33.98 -2.46 -8.04
N ARG A 41 -32.73 -1.98 -7.97
CA ARG A 41 -31.71 -2.21 -9.00
C ARG A 41 -31.27 -3.68 -8.97
N ILE A 42 -30.88 -4.24 -7.84
CA ILE A 42 -30.51 -5.67 -7.72
C ILE A 42 -31.61 -6.59 -8.27
N MET A 43 -32.88 -6.31 -7.96
CA MET A 43 -34.01 -7.07 -8.51
C MET A 43 -34.15 -6.95 -10.04
N THR A 44 -33.66 -5.88 -10.63
CA THR A 44 -33.57 -5.69 -12.08
C THR A 44 -32.45 -6.55 -12.67
N ILE A 45 -31.29 -6.68 -12.01
CA ILE A 45 -30.21 -7.61 -12.43
C ILE A 45 -30.77 -9.02 -12.51
N ILE A 46 -31.35 -9.51 -11.41
CA ILE A 46 -31.83 -10.88 -11.29
C ILE A 46 -32.82 -11.22 -12.41
N ARG A 47 -33.68 -10.26 -12.80
CA ARG A 47 -34.62 -10.41 -13.91
C ARG A 47 -33.94 -10.40 -15.28
N LYS A 48 -32.94 -9.54 -15.50
CA LYS A 48 -32.20 -9.41 -16.77
C LYS A 48 -31.30 -10.63 -17.02
N THR A 49 -30.59 -11.11 -16.01
CA THR A 49 -29.63 -12.22 -16.12
C THR A 49 -30.28 -13.60 -16.09
N GLY A 50 -31.55 -13.69 -15.69
CA GLY A 50 -32.25 -14.98 -15.63
C GLY A 50 -31.70 -15.92 -14.54
N LEU A 51 -30.96 -15.37 -13.56
CA LEU A 51 -30.45 -16.09 -12.37
C LEU A 51 -31.56 -16.86 -11.64
N ILE A 52 -32.80 -16.39 -11.76
CA ILE A 52 -34.02 -17.14 -11.43
C ILE A 52 -34.63 -17.66 -12.75
N GLY A 53 -34.34 -18.91 -13.10
CA GLY A 53 -34.78 -19.51 -14.36
C GLY A 53 -36.29 -19.76 -14.45
N ARG A 54 -36.83 -19.83 -15.68
CA ARG A 54 -38.11 -20.50 -15.94
C ARG A 54 -37.97 -22.01 -15.65
N PRO A 55 -39.02 -22.69 -15.14
CA PRO A 55 -38.92 -24.05 -14.62
C PRO A 55 -38.67 -25.05 -15.76
N GLY A 56 -37.41 -25.44 -15.95
CA GLY A 56 -36.99 -26.38 -17.01
C GLY A 56 -36.05 -27.49 -16.57
N SER A 57 -35.32 -27.35 -15.46
CA SER A 57 -34.60 -28.47 -14.83
C SER A 57 -34.56 -28.30 -13.31
N LEU A 58 -35.01 -29.32 -12.57
CA LEU A 58 -35.45 -29.16 -11.17
C LEU A 58 -34.33 -29.15 -10.13
N ARG A 59 -33.08 -29.51 -10.44
CA ARG A 59 -32.03 -29.64 -9.40
C ARG A 59 -31.01 -28.49 -9.38
N SER A 60 -30.53 -27.99 -10.52
CA SER A 60 -29.61 -26.83 -10.54
C SER A 60 -30.34 -25.49 -10.39
N SER A 61 -31.58 -25.39 -10.88
CA SER A 61 -32.40 -24.17 -10.78
C SER A 61 -32.85 -23.89 -9.34
N ILE A 62 -33.09 -24.93 -8.54
CA ILE A 62 -33.52 -24.76 -7.14
C ILE A 62 -32.37 -24.24 -6.27
N LEU A 63 -31.15 -24.77 -6.39
CA LEU A 63 -30.01 -24.24 -5.61
C LEU A 63 -29.70 -22.77 -5.95
N LYS A 64 -29.69 -22.41 -7.23
CA LYS A 64 -29.47 -21.02 -7.68
C LYS A 64 -30.59 -20.08 -7.21
N THR A 65 -31.85 -20.53 -7.27
CA THR A 65 -33.00 -19.74 -6.82
C THR A 65 -33.04 -19.60 -5.30
N VAL A 66 -32.66 -20.64 -4.55
CA VAL A 66 -32.55 -20.60 -3.07
C VAL A 66 -31.43 -19.64 -2.66
N GLY A 67 -30.24 -19.73 -3.28
CA GLY A 67 -29.11 -18.82 -3.02
C GLY A 67 -29.45 -17.34 -3.24
N VAL A 68 -30.11 -17.02 -4.36
CA VAL A 68 -30.57 -15.66 -4.67
C VAL A 68 -31.65 -15.18 -3.68
N LEU A 69 -32.56 -16.07 -3.25
CA LEU A 69 -33.60 -15.74 -2.27
C LEU A 69 -33.05 -15.58 -0.85
N SER A 70 -32.03 -16.33 -0.44
CA SER A 70 -31.35 -16.16 0.85
C SER A 70 -30.56 -14.85 0.92
N VAL A 71 -29.89 -14.45 -0.17
CA VAL A 71 -29.26 -13.13 -0.28
C VAL A 71 -30.31 -12.03 -0.14
N LEU A 72 -31.41 -12.10 -0.89
CA LEU A 72 -32.50 -11.12 -0.78
C LEU A 72 -33.18 -11.09 0.61
N ALA A 73 -33.20 -12.22 1.33
CA ALA A 73 -33.72 -12.31 2.68
C ALA A 73 -32.78 -11.69 3.73
N ALA A 74 -31.46 -11.89 3.60
CA ALA A 74 -30.45 -11.24 4.45
C ALA A 74 -30.50 -9.71 4.32
N TRP A 75 -30.69 -9.20 3.09
CA TRP A 75 -30.91 -7.78 2.83
C TRP A 75 -32.24 -7.25 3.40
N ALA A 76 -33.23 -8.12 3.60
CA ALA A 76 -34.56 -7.75 4.07
C ALA A 76 -34.63 -7.55 5.58
N THR A 77 -33.85 -8.35 6.31
CA THR A 77 -33.86 -8.37 7.77
C THR A 77 -32.83 -7.41 8.38
N GLY A 78 -31.90 -6.93 7.56
CA GLY A 78 -30.64 -6.38 8.07
C GLY A 78 -29.88 -7.44 8.87
N PRO A 79 -28.59 -7.24 9.13
CA PRO A 79 -28.01 -7.87 10.31
C PRO A 79 -28.81 -7.39 11.53
N VAL A 80 -29.49 -8.31 12.21
CA VAL A 80 -29.63 -8.17 13.66
C VAL A 80 -28.23 -8.40 14.16
N PHE A 81 -27.43 -7.32 14.25
CA PHE A 81 -26.20 -7.38 15.01
C PHE A 81 -26.63 -7.80 16.42
N ALA A 82 -26.32 -9.04 16.79
CA ALA A 82 -25.89 -9.22 18.16
C ALA A 82 -24.74 -8.22 18.32
N ASP A 83 -24.83 -7.35 19.32
CA ASP A 83 -23.68 -6.61 19.80
C ASP A 83 -22.59 -7.66 20.10
N ILE A 84 -21.79 -8.00 19.10
CA ILE A 84 -20.45 -8.49 19.33
C ILE A 84 -19.84 -7.28 19.99
N GLU A 85 -19.68 -7.34 21.32
CA GLU A 85 -18.89 -6.38 22.07
C GLU A 85 -17.59 -6.23 21.30
N ASN A 86 -17.49 -5.17 20.51
CA ASN A 86 -16.28 -4.84 19.81
C ASN A 86 -15.31 -4.59 20.95
N PRO A 87 -14.30 -5.45 21.18
CA PRO A 87 -13.40 -5.22 22.28
C PRO A 87 -12.84 -3.83 22.02
N LYS A 88 -13.09 -2.90 22.94
CA LYS A 88 -12.54 -1.54 22.89
C LYS A 88 -11.03 -1.71 22.96
N ARG A 89 -10.40 -1.97 21.81
CA ARG A 89 -8.95 -1.96 21.67
C ARG A 89 -8.52 -0.53 21.97
N PRO A 90 -7.42 -0.33 22.71
CA PRO A 90 -6.96 1.01 23.03
C PRO A 90 -6.77 1.80 21.72
N LEU A 91 -7.33 3.01 21.69
CA LEU A 91 -7.36 3.89 20.53
C LEU A 91 -5.99 4.58 20.37
N GLU A 92 -4.93 3.78 20.20
CA GLU A 92 -3.60 4.26 19.80
C GLU A 92 -3.61 4.70 18.33
N PRO A 93 -2.51 5.26 17.77
CA PRO A 93 -2.34 5.38 16.32
C PRO A 93 -2.30 3.98 15.67
N ALA A 94 -3.45 3.33 15.48
CA ALA A 94 -3.55 1.93 15.07
C ALA A 94 -3.00 1.65 13.65
N ALA A 95 -2.72 2.71 12.86
CA ALA A 95 -1.85 2.65 11.69
C ALA A 95 -0.47 2.03 11.99
N VAL A 96 0.12 2.38 13.15
CA VAL A 96 1.44 1.91 13.60
C VAL A 96 1.39 0.44 14.02
N ASP A 97 0.29 0.01 14.64
CA ASP A 97 0.01 -1.39 14.95
C ASP A 97 -0.17 -2.25 13.69
N ALA A 98 -0.92 -1.73 12.72
CA ALA A 98 -1.30 -2.48 11.52
C ALA A 98 -0.09 -2.84 10.65
N VAL A 99 0.96 -2.01 10.68
CA VAL A 99 2.22 -2.25 9.96
C VAL A 99 3.28 -2.93 10.83
N GLY A 100 2.96 -3.39 12.05
CA GLY A 100 3.85 -4.22 12.85
C GLY A 100 4.83 -3.47 13.79
N ILE A 101 4.78 -2.13 13.86
CA ILE A 101 5.76 -1.34 14.63
C ILE A 101 5.61 -1.57 16.14
N ARG A 102 4.38 -1.67 16.64
CA ARG A 102 4.16 -1.91 18.07
C ARG A 102 4.65 -3.27 18.52
N GLN A 103 4.46 -4.27 17.69
CA GLN A 103 4.98 -5.62 17.93
C GLN A 103 6.52 -5.59 17.98
N LEU A 104 7.17 -4.82 17.10
CA LEU A 104 8.63 -4.58 17.22
C LEU A 104 9.00 -3.93 18.56
N GLN A 105 8.30 -2.88 18.97
CA GLN A 105 8.57 -2.15 20.21
C GLN A 105 8.25 -2.98 21.46
N GLN A 106 7.33 -3.94 21.38
CA GLN A 106 7.09 -4.90 22.45
C GLN A 106 8.25 -5.89 22.60
N VAL A 107 8.87 -6.31 21.48
CA VAL A 107 10.04 -7.19 21.48
C VAL A 107 11.30 -6.44 21.90
N ASP A 108 11.48 -5.21 21.42
CA ASP A 108 12.60 -4.32 21.76
C ASP A 108 12.09 -2.94 22.16
N PRO A 109 11.82 -2.70 23.46
CA PRO A 109 11.32 -1.42 23.95
C PRO A 109 12.25 -0.22 23.72
N ASN A 110 13.52 -0.46 23.37
CA ASN A 110 14.48 0.60 23.06
C ASN A 110 14.43 1.04 21.59
N LEU A 111 13.64 0.37 20.74
CA LEU A 111 13.45 0.72 19.34
C LEU A 111 12.52 1.94 19.20
N THR A 112 13.05 3.12 19.52
CA THR A 112 12.32 4.40 19.62
C THR A 112 12.81 5.46 18.65
N GLY A 113 13.71 5.13 17.72
CA GLY A 113 14.37 6.07 16.81
C GLY A 113 15.55 6.82 17.43
N ALA A 114 15.98 6.47 18.64
CA ALA A 114 17.07 7.14 19.32
C ALA A 114 18.38 7.11 18.50
N GLY A 115 19.01 8.28 18.34
CA GLY A 115 20.25 8.42 17.57
C GLY A 115 20.07 8.53 16.05
N VAL A 116 18.83 8.64 15.58
CA VAL A 116 18.50 8.90 14.16
C VAL A 116 17.92 10.29 14.03
N VAL A 117 18.29 10.99 12.96
CA VAL A 117 17.83 12.34 12.63
C VAL A 117 16.86 12.30 11.45
N ILE A 118 15.66 12.84 11.64
CA ILE A 118 14.63 12.94 10.60
C ILE A 118 14.49 14.41 10.19
N ALA A 119 14.65 14.72 8.92
CA ALA A 119 14.29 16.01 8.35
C ALA A 119 12.82 15.99 7.90
N ALA A 120 11.97 16.75 8.58
CA ALA A 120 10.58 16.97 8.17
C ALA A 120 10.47 18.27 7.37
N VAL A 121 10.32 18.15 6.04
CA VAL A 121 10.14 19.32 5.16
C VAL A 121 8.66 19.59 5.03
N CYS A 122 8.21 20.64 5.69
CA CYS A 122 6.81 20.99 5.73
C CYS A 122 6.48 22.09 4.71
N ARG A 123 5.27 22.02 4.18
CA ARG A 123 4.75 23.00 3.22
C ARG A 123 4.78 24.41 3.82
N SER A 124 4.74 25.42 2.96
CA SER A 124 4.53 26.81 3.36
C SER A 124 3.78 27.54 2.26
N MET A 125 2.45 27.62 2.38
CA MET A 125 1.60 28.11 1.29
C MET A 125 1.36 29.62 1.32
N SER A 126 1.69 30.30 2.42
CA SER A 126 1.30 31.70 2.63
C SER A 126 2.47 32.54 3.15
N TYR A 127 2.76 33.64 2.44
CA TYR A 127 3.81 34.59 2.78
C TYR A 127 3.25 36.00 2.93
N ILE A 128 3.64 36.71 3.99
CA ILE A 128 3.41 38.16 4.14
C ILE A 128 4.76 38.82 4.40
N ASN A 129 5.11 39.82 3.59
CA ASN A 129 6.40 40.52 3.65
C ASN A 129 7.62 39.59 3.61
N GLY A 130 7.54 38.50 2.83
CA GLY A 130 8.62 37.51 2.72
C GLY A 130 8.74 36.55 3.91
N LEU A 131 7.83 36.63 4.88
CA LEU A 131 7.78 35.73 6.03
C LEU A 131 6.68 34.69 5.86
N PRO A 132 6.96 33.39 6.10
CA PRO A 132 5.93 32.36 6.09
C PRO A 132 4.91 32.63 7.21
N GLN A 133 3.62 32.48 6.95
CA GLN A 133 2.58 32.89 7.88
C GLN A 133 2.15 31.77 8.83
N ASN A 134 1.62 30.68 8.28
CA ASN A 134 1.24 29.48 9.01
C ASN A 134 1.44 28.34 8.03
N ASP A 135 2.24 27.32 8.35
CA ASP A 135 2.11 25.98 7.72
C ASP A 135 3.18 24.93 8.04
N TYR A 136 4.27 25.28 8.72
CA TYR A 136 5.40 24.35 8.85
C TYR A 136 5.81 24.01 10.28
N ARG A 137 5.26 24.68 11.30
CA ARG A 137 5.64 24.43 12.70
C ARG A 137 4.70 23.45 13.40
N PHE A 138 5.29 22.56 14.19
CA PHE A 138 4.57 21.70 15.10
C PHE A 138 4.08 22.51 16.31
N ASN A 139 2.94 22.13 16.90
CA ASN A 139 2.56 22.66 18.21
C ASN A 139 3.41 22.02 19.31
N MET A 140 4.56 22.62 19.63
CA MET A 140 5.42 22.15 20.73
C MET A 140 4.84 22.40 22.14
N GLN A 141 3.68 23.05 22.25
CA GLN A 141 2.95 23.17 23.53
C GLN A 141 2.00 21.99 23.75
N HIS A 142 1.74 21.18 22.72
CA HIS A 142 0.93 19.97 22.88
C HIS A 142 1.67 18.96 23.76
N ASN A 143 0.99 18.33 24.72
CA ASN A 143 1.55 17.40 25.69
C ASN A 143 2.38 16.30 25.03
N SER A 144 1.86 15.73 23.93
CA SER A 144 2.57 14.70 23.17
C SER A 144 3.86 15.16 22.49
N LEU A 145 4.09 16.46 22.29
CA LEU A 145 5.26 17.00 21.59
C LEU A 145 6.17 17.84 22.48
N ALA A 146 5.72 18.24 23.67
CA ALA A 146 6.43 19.16 24.55
C ALA A 146 7.83 18.68 24.97
N GLY A 147 8.04 17.37 25.05
CA GLY A 147 9.33 16.75 25.38
C GLY A 147 10.14 16.24 24.18
N ALA A 148 9.62 16.36 22.96
CA ALA A 148 10.27 15.82 21.77
C ALA A 148 11.50 16.66 21.37
N ASP A 149 12.53 15.99 20.86
CA ASP A 149 13.75 16.63 20.34
C ASP A 149 13.49 17.19 18.93
N VAL A 150 12.88 18.38 18.87
CA VAL A 150 12.50 19.04 17.62
C VAL A 150 13.26 20.36 17.49
N LEU A 151 13.98 20.50 16.39
CA LEU A 151 14.68 21.72 16.00
C LEU A 151 13.99 22.37 14.79
N PHE A 152 13.66 23.65 14.89
CA PHE A 152 13.14 24.41 13.75
C PHE A 152 14.28 25.11 13.00
N GLU A 153 14.54 24.66 11.78
CA GLU A 153 15.60 25.15 10.90
C GLU A 153 15.20 26.42 10.14
N ASP A 154 14.59 27.36 10.86
CA ASP A 154 14.13 28.65 10.33
C ASP A 154 14.89 29.86 10.93
N HIS A 155 15.80 29.61 11.87
CA HIS A 155 16.57 30.64 12.61
C HIS A 155 15.71 31.75 13.19
N SER A 156 14.47 31.42 13.52
CA SER A 156 13.45 32.38 13.85
C SER A 156 13.23 32.45 15.36
N ASP A 157 12.58 33.50 15.85
CA ASP A 157 12.38 33.75 17.28
C ASP A 157 11.27 32.89 17.92
N GLY A 158 10.67 31.98 17.15
CA GLY A 158 9.63 31.10 17.65
C GLY A 158 8.20 31.56 17.35
N LEU A 159 8.00 32.74 16.76
CA LEU A 159 6.67 33.39 16.65
C LEU A 159 5.84 33.05 15.39
N TYR A 160 6.31 32.12 14.55
CA TYR A 160 5.65 31.76 13.29
C TYR A 160 4.56 30.70 13.49
N GLY A 161 3.57 30.70 12.60
CA GLY A 161 2.30 29.99 12.79
C GLY A 161 2.41 28.48 12.88
N ILE A 162 1.73 27.94 13.90
CA ILE A 162 1.47 26.50 14.09
C ILE A 162 0.67 25.96 12.90
N SER A 163 1.00 24.75 12.47
CA SER A 163 0.33 24.05 11.38
C SER A 163 -0.40 22.80 11.88
N PRO A 164 -1.72 22.66 11.62
CA PRO A 164 -2.45 21.41 11.85
C PRO A 164 -1.82 20.22 11.12
N HIS A 165 -1.35 20.43 9.90
CA HIS A 165 -0.76 19.39 9.07
C HIS A 165 0.62 18.99 9.58
N ALA A 166 1.50 19.95 9.85
CA ALA A 166 2.83 19.64 10.40
C ALA A 166 2.75 19.03 11.81
N THR A 167 1.84 19.53 12.67
CA THR A 167 1.62 18.96 14.00
C THR A 167 1.16 17.51 13.93
N ALA A 168 0.28 17.17 12.98
CA ALA A 168 -0.14 15.80 12.76
C ALA A 168 1.03 14.88 12.37
N ILE A 169 1.91 15.34 11.47
CA ILE A 169 3.14 14.63 11.09
C ILE A 169 4.06 14.44 12.30
N GLY A 170 4.29 15.51 13.07
CA GLY A 170 5.08 15.46 14.30
C GLY A 170 4.52 14.45 15.31
N GLY A 171 3.20 14.41 15.49
CA GLY A 171 2.54 13.42 16.35
C GLY A 171 2.78 11.98 15.90
N ILE A 172 2.63 11.70 14.60
CA ILE A 172 2.88 10.35 14.03
C ILE A 172 4.34 9.95 14.20
N LEU A 173 5.29 10.87 13.96
CA LEU A 173 6.72 10.58 14.07
C LEU A 173 7.15 10.42 15.54
N VAL A 174 7.00 11.46 16.35
CA VAL A 174 7.70 11.58 17.64
C VAL A 174 6.79 11.80 18.84
N GLY A 175 5.47 11.82 18.65
CA GLY A 175 4.57 12.13 19.76
C GLY A 175 4.60 11.08 20.87
N LEU A 176 4.50 11.52 22.13
CA LEU A 176 4.47 10.65 23.31
C LEU A 176 3.63 11.29 24.43
N ASP A 177 2.50 10.68 24.77
CA ASP A 177 1.62 11.09 25.86
C ASP A 177 0.90 9.86 26.44
N ASP A 178 1.37 9.41 27.60
CA ASP A 178 0.83 8.26 28.34
C ASP A 178 -0.47 8.58 29.12
N ALA A 179 -0.86 9.86 29.13
CA ALA A 179 -2.07 10.37 29.75
C ALA A 179 -3.08 10.89 28.73
N ALA A 180 -2.95 10.51 27.45
CA ALA A 180 -3.79 10.98 26.38
C ALA A 180 -5.27 10.58 26.57
N VAL A 181 -6.18 11.49 26.20
CA VAL A 181 -7.62 11.30 26.31
C VAL A 181 -8.31 11.79 25.05
N LEU A 182 -9.21 10.98 24.50
CA LEU A 182 -10.03 11.39 23.36
C LEU A 182 -11.13 12.39 23.76
N PRO A 183 -11.75 13.11 22.81
CA PRO A 183 -12.85 14.03 23.10
C PRO A 183 -14.05 13.40 23.84
N ASP A 184 -14.23 12.08 23.74
CA ASP A 184 -15.29 11.34 24.43
C ASP A 184 -14.91 10.90 25.87
N GLY A 185 -13.69 11.21 26.33
CA GLY A 185 -13.16 10.87 27.64
C GLY A 185 -12.43 9.53 27.71
N THR A 186 -12.25 8.82 26.59
CA THR A 186 -11.55 7.54 26.56
C THR A 186 -10.03 7.74 26.70
N PRO A 187 -9.38 7.19 27.75
CA PRO A 187 -7.92 7.25 27.89
C PRO A 187 -7.22 6.27 26.94
N PHE A 188 -6.03 6.63 26.47
CA PHE A 188 -5.18 5.78 25.64
C PHE A 188 -3.70 6.18 25.73
N ASP A 189 -2.79 5.31 25.27
CA ASP A 189 -1.35 5.60 25.20
C ASP A 189 -1.03 6.18 23.81
N TYR A 190 -0.76 7.50 23.74
CA TYR A 190 -0.36 8.12 22.49
C TYR A 190 1.14 7.95 22.29
N ARG A 191 1.53 7.15 21.30
CA ARG A 191 2.95 6.97 20.95
C ARG A 191 3.14 6.96 19.45
N GLY A 192 3.99 7.85 18.94
CA GLY A 192 4.43 7.89 17.55
C GLY A 192 5.31 6.68 17.19
N VAL A 193 5.83 6.67 15.97
CA VAL A 193 6.69 5.60 15.47
C VAL A 193 8.05 5.62 16.16
N CYS A 194 8.66 6.80 16.26
CA CYS A 194 10.03 7.03 16.73
C CYS A 194 10.09 8.16 17.78
N PRO A 195 9.51 7.97 18.98
CA PRO A 195 9.38 9.03 20.00
C PRO A 195 10.71 9.56 20.58
N SER A 196 11.85 8.97 20.25
CA SER A 196 13.18 9.43 20.67
C SER A 196 14.10 9.84 19.52
N ALA A 197 13.58 9.92 18.29
CA ALA A 197 14.33 10.49 17.17
C ALA A 197 14.44 12.02 17.31
N SER A 198 15.53 12.57 16.79
CA SER A 198 15.65 14.02 16.61
C SER A 198 14.96 14.41 15.31
N VAL A 199 14.20 15.52 15.30
CA VAL A 199 13.51 16.02 14.11
C VAL A 199 13.93 17.43 13.78
N ASP A 200 14.55 17.60 12.62
CA ASP A 200 14.81 18.91 12.03
C ASP A 200 13.62 19.31 11.14
N VAL A 201 12.89 20.33 11.55
CA VAL A 201 11.71 20.82 10.83
C VAL A 201 12.11 21.99 9.93
N TYR A 202 11.90 21.80 8.64
CA TYR A 202 12.23 22.78 7.61
C TYR A 202 10.99 23.41 6.99
N GLU A 203 11.05 24.71 6.79
CA GLU A 203 10.17 25.40 5.84
C GLU A 203 10.61 25.06 4.40
N PHE A 204 9.66 24.64 3.56
CA PHE A 204 9.93 24.13 2.22
C PHE A 204 10.81 25.03 1.33
N TRP A 205 10.48 26.31 1.15
CA TRP A 205 11.24 27.16 0.22
C TRP A 205 12.63 27.51 0.74
N ARG A 206 12.80 27.61 2.05
CA ARG A 206 14.10 27.73 2.69
C ARG A 206 14.92 26.47 2.52
N PHE A 207 14.33 25.29 2.70
CA PHE A 207 14.99 24.01 2.42
C PHE A 207 15.44 23.95 0.95
N ALA A 208 14.54 24.28 0.02
CA ALA A 208 14.84 24.29 -1.40
C ALA A 208 15.96 25.29 -1.75
N ALA A 209 15.96 26.49 -1.16
CA ALA A 209 16.99 27.49 -1.43
C ALA A 209 18.35 27.12 -0.82
N LEU A 210 18.38 26.68 0.43
CA LEU A 210 19.63 26.47 1.19
C LEU A 210 20.19 25.06 1.00
N ARG A 211 19.37 24.03 1.20
CA ARG A 211 19.81 22.63 1.16
C ARG A 211 19.89 22.11 -0.27
N LEU A 212 18.89 22.40 -1.11
CA LEU A 212 18.84 21.88 -2.48
C LEU A 212 19.64 22.71 -3.48
N PHE A 213 19.37 24.02 -3.56
CA PHE A 213 20.01 24.92 -4.52
C PHE A 213 21.42 25.34 -4.10
N ALA A 214 21.59 25.86 -2.87
CA ALA A 214 22.89 26.27 -2.36
C ALA A 214 23.77 25.09 -1.88
N ARG A 215 23.22 23.86 -1.87
CA ARG A 215 23.91 22.62 -1.48
C ARG A 215 24.52 22.68 -0.06
N GLU A 216 23.86 23.39 0.87
CA GLU A 216 24.23 23.27 2.26
C GLU A 216 23.99 21.82 2.74
N PRO A 217 24.88 21.25 3.58
CA PRO A 217 24.75 19.86 4.02
C PRO A 217 23.40 19.56 4.66
N VAL A 218 22.90 18.34 4.44
CA VAL A 218 21.77 17.76 5.15
C VAL A 218 22.33 16.60 5.97
N SER A 219 22.28 16.70 7.30
CA SER A 219 22.77 15.67 8.21
C SER A 219 21.70 14.66 8.63
N ALA A 220 20.52 14.73 8.01
CA ALA A 220 19.41 13.83 8.31
C ALA A 220 19.60 12.46 7.64
N ASP A 221 19.28 11.42 8.40
CA ASP A 221 19.26 10.03 7.93
C ASP A 221 18.04 9.77 7.04
N VAL A 222 16.91 10.36 7.42
CA VAL A 222 15.62 10.24 6.72
C VAL A 222 15.08 11.64 6.42
N LEU A 223 14.68 11.88 5.17
CA LEU A 223 13.96 13.06 4.73
C LEU A 223 12.51 12.69 4.45
N THR A 224 11.55 13.38 5.08
CA THR A 224 10.12 13.15 4.83
C THR A 224 9.40 14.38 4.31
N LEU A 225 8.59 14.19 3.26
CA LEU A 225 7.79 15.23 2.60
C LEU A 225 6.34 14.77 2.43
N SER A 226 5.47 15.24 3.30
CA SER A 226 4.01 15.06 3.18
C SER A 226 3.37 16.17 2.34
N LEU A 227 3.97 16.46 1.18
CA LEU A 227 3.58 17.50 0.24
C LEU A 227 3.97 17.06 -1.18
N GLY A 228 3.38 17.68 -2.19
CA GLY A 228 3.85 17.51 -3.54
C GLY A 228 3.10 18.34 -4.57
N GLU A 229 3.59 18.28 -5.80
CA GLU A 229 2.98 18.91 -6.97
C GLU A 229 2.94 17.95 -8.16
N VAL A 230 2.11 18.28 -9.16
CA VAL A 230 1.83 17.37 -10.28
C VAL A 230 3.03 17.21 -11.22
N PHE A 231 3.87 18.24 -11.34
CA PHE A 231 4.93 18.28 -12.34
C PHE A 231 6.31 18.17 -11.68
N ASP A 232 7.23 17.53 -12.39
CA ASP A 232 8.65 17.57 -12.07
C ASP A 232 9.22 19.00 -12.29
N ASP A 233 10.04 19.47 -11.35
CA ASP A 233 10.72 20.77 -11.40
C ASP A 233 12.18 20.64 -10.91
N TRP A 234 12.95 21.73 -10.92
CA TRP A 234 14.35 21.71 -10.51
C TRP A 234 14.54 21.20 -9.07
N TRP A 235 13.60 21.45 -8.16
CA TRP A 235 13.73 21.08 -6.75
C TRP A 235 13.43 19.59 -6.52
N THR A 236 12.53 18.99 -7.30
CA THR A 236 12.24 17.55 -7.24
C THR A 236 13.47 16.77 -7.72
N ARG A 237 14.09 17.21 -8.81
CA ARG A 237 15.36 16.66 -9.29
C ARG A 237 16.51 16.88 -8.31
N ALA A 238 16.53 18.01 -7.60
CA ALA A 238 17.52 18.26 -6.58
C ALA A 238 17.36 17.34 -5.36
N ILE A 239 16.13 16.94 -4.99
CA ILE A 239 15.87 15.91 -3.98
C ILE A 239 16.36 14.54 -4.45
N GLU A 240 16.08 14.17 -5.70
CA GLU A 240 16.57 12.93 -6.29
C GLU A 240 18.10 12.85 -6.29
N ARG A 241 18.76 13.95 -6.68
CA ARG A 241 20.21 14.12 -6.60
C ARG A 241 20.73 13.99 -5.18
N LEU A 242 20.06 14.65 -4.21
CA LEU A 242 20.42 14.56 -2.80
C LEU A 242 20.40 13.11 -2.29
N ALA A 243 19.35 12.36 -2.62
CA ALA A 243 19.22 10.95 -2.27
C ALA A 243 20.37 10.11 -2.87
N ALA A 244 20.69 10.32 -4.16
CA ALA A 244 21.75 9.59 -4.84
C ALA A 244 23.16 9.93 -4.31
N GLU A 245 23.44 11.21 -4.03
CA GLU A 245 24.77 11.66 -3.58
C GLU A 245 25.06 11.33 -2.12
N GLN A 246 24.05 11.43 -1.24
CA GLN A 246 24.24 11.31 0.22
C GLN A 246 23.75 9.98 0.78
N GLY A 247 23.00 9.20 0.00
CA GLY A 247 22.34 7.99 0.51
C GLY A 247 21.21 8.29 1.50
N THR A 248 20.71 9.53 1.55
CA THR A 248 19.58 9.92 2.43
C THR A 248 18.31 9.19 2.02
N VAL A 249 17.64 8.53 2.97
CA VAL A 249 16.36 7.88 2.70
C VAL A 249 15.29 8.96 2.54
N VAL A 250 14.73 9.12 1.35
CA VAL A 250 13.66 10.10 1.11
C VAL A 250 12.31 9.41 1.00
N VAL A 251 11.34 9.83 1.82
CA VAL A 251 9.98 9.29 1.86
C VAL A 251 8.97 10.40 1.62
N ALA A 252 8.06 10.23 0.66
CA ALA A 252 7.09 11.27 0.34
C ALA A 252 5.69 10.71 0.05
N SER A 253 4.68 11.54 0.30
CA SER A 253 3.27 11.21 0.09
C SER A 253 2.89 11.26 -1.39
N ILE A 254 2.23 10.21 -1.93
CA ILE A 254 1.94 10.11 -3.36
C ILE A 254 0.83 11.04 -3.87
N GLY A 255 -0.03 11.56 -2.98
CA GLY A 255 -1.22 12.33 -3.32
C GLY A 255 -2.52 11.61 -2.94
N ASN A 256 -3.60 12.39 -2.75
CA ASN A 256 -4.88 11.91 -2.20
C ASN A 256 -5.99 11.75 -3.25
N GLY A 257 -5.65 11.53 -4.52
CA GLY A 257 -6.56 10.98 -5.54
C GLY A 257 -7.92 11.66 -5.74
N GLN A 258 -8.06 12.98 -5.50
CA GLN A 258 -9.36 13.68 -5.44
C GLN A 258 -10.17 13.61 -6.75
N ALA A 259 -9.56 13.14 -7.84
CA ALA A 259 -10.24 12.55 -8.98
C ALA A 259 -9.47 11.30 -9.44
N VAL A 260 -10.20 10.29 -9.93
CA VAL A 260 -9.80 8.90 -10.32
C VAL A 260 -8.56 8.77 -11.25
N LYS A 261 -7.83 9.85 -11.56
CA LYS A 261 -6.62 9.87 -12.40
C LYS A 261 -5.61 10.94 -11.99
N ASP A 262 -5.61 11.41 -10.74
CA ASP A 262 -4.56 12.33 -10.31
C ASP A 262 -3.22 11.59 -10.35
N PRO A 263 -2.27 12.05 -11.21
CA PRO A 263 -0.98 11.39 -11.32
C PRO A 263 -0.25 11.44 -9.98
N PRO A 264 0.73 10.55 -9.76
CA PRO A 264 1.60 10.63 -8.59
C PRO A 264 2.23 12.02 -8.46
N LEU A 265 2.22 12.59 -7.26
CA LEU A 265 2.81 13.90 -7.01
C LEU A 265 4.32 13.79 -6.82
N TYR A 266 5.08 14.75 -7.32
CA TYR A 266 6.49 14.91 -6.99
C TYR A 266 6.66 15.60 -5.63
N PRO A 267 7.61 15.17 -4.78
CA PRO A 267 8.73 14.30 -5.11
C PRO A 267 8.44 12.80 -4.97
N ALA A 268 7.27 12.38 -4.47
CA ALA A 268 6.94 10.97 -4.30
C ALA A 268 6.96 10.17 -5.63
N ALA A 269 6.67 10.84 -6.74
CA ALA A 269 6.78 10.31 -8.09
C ALA A 269 8.23 10.13 -8.59
N GLY A 270 9.23 10.64 -7.87
CA GLY A 270 10.65 10.53 -8.23
C GLY A 270 11.22 9.11 -8.07
N ALA A 271 12.32 8.79 -8.72
CA ALA A 271 12.86 7.43 -8.81
C ALA A 271 13.60 7.01 -7.52
N ASN A 272 14.36 7.94 -6.94
CA ASN A 272 15.18 7.74 -5.74
C ASN A 272 14.38 7.94 -4.45
N VAL A 273 13.14 8.41 -4.55
CA VAL A 273 12.20 8.62 -3.44
C VAL A 273 11.33 7.38 -3.23
N ILE A 274 11.03 7.07 -1.96
CA ILE A 274 10.01 6.12 -1.55
C ILE A 274 8.66 6.86 -1.53
N GLY A 275 7.87 6.69 -2.58
CA GLY A 275 6.53 7.23 -2.73
C GLY A 275 5.51 6.32 -2.06
N VAL A 276 4.76 6.88 -1.11
CA VAL A 276 3.85 6.11 -0.24
C VAL A 276 2.39 6.39 -0.60
N GLY A 277 1.69 5.34 -1.00
CA GLY A 277 0.24 5.35 -1.23
C GLY A 277 -0.58 5.05 0.02
N VAL A 278 -1.89 5.14 -0.12
CA VAL A 278 -2.85 5.07 1.00
C VAL A 278 -3.56 3.74 1.07
N LEU A 279 -3.56 3.15 2.26
CA LEU A 279 -4.55 2.18 2.68
C LEU A 279 -5.63 2.91 3.51
N SER A 280 -6.86 2.91 3.01
CA SER A 280 -7.97 3.61 3.65
C SER A 280 -8.54 2.79 4.81
N SER A 281 -9.10 3.47 5.81
CA SER A 281 -9.85 2.83 6.88
C SER A 281 -11.19 2.31 6.40
N VAL A 282 -11.63 1.17 6.97
CA VAL A 282 -13.02 0.72 6.86
C VAL A 282 -13.95 1.77 7.47
N VAL A 283 -15.04 2.09 6.79
CA VAL A 283 -16.09 2.98 7.28
C VAL A 283 -17.36 2.15 7.51
N TRP A 284 -17.78 2.05 8.76
CA TRP A 284 -18.95 1.27 9.13
C TRP A 284 -20.26 1.91 8.65
N PRO A 285 -21.37 1.14 8.53
CA PRO A 285 -22.64 1.65 8.02
C PRO A 285 -23.26 2.83 8.81
N ASP A 286 -22.84 3.02 10.06
CA ASP A 286 -23.23 4.14 10.92
C ASP A 286 -22.39 5.41 10.69
N GLY A 287 -21.35 5.34 9.84
CA GLY A 287 -20.40 6.40 9.54
C GLY A 287 -19.16 6.40 10.43
N THR A 288 -19.03 5.45 11.36
CA THR A 288 -17.86 5.34 12.24
C THR A 288 -16.65 4.85 11.44
N ILE A 289 -15.53 5.53 11.58
CA ILE A 289 -14.26 5.16 10.95
C ILE A 289 -13.52 4.16 11.84
N SER A 290 -13.11 3.02 11.29
CA SER A 290 -12.22 2.09 11.98
C SER A 290 -10.80 2.61 11.98
N LEU A 291 -10.13 2.56 13.13
CA LEU A 291 -8.70 2.89 13.22
C LEU A 291 -7.80 1.66 13.03
N SER A 292 -8.35 0.44 13.19
CA SER A 292 -7.58 -0.80 13.16
C SER A 292 -7.88 -1.70 11.97
N GLU A 293 -8.89 -1.36 11.18
CA GLU A 293 -9.30 -2.13 10.01
C GLU A 293 -9.24 -1.25 8.76
N PHE A 294 -8.66 -1.80 7.70
CA PHE A 294 -8.35 -1.08 6.48
C PHE A 294 -8.92 -1.82 5.26
N THR A 295 -9.32 -1.04 4.26
CA THR A 295 -9.86 -1.54 2.98
C THR A 295 -8.74 -1.97 2.06
N LEU A 296 -9.06 -2.62 0.93
CA LEU A 296 -8.14 -2.68 -0.20
C LEU A 296 -7.88 -1.28 -0.76
N PRO A 297 -6.70 -1.01 -1.36
CA PRO A 297 -6.42 0.28 -1.97
C PRO A 297 -7.30 0.51 -3.20
N THR A 298 -7.75 1.75 -3.38
CA THR A 298 -8.61 2.17 -4.48
C THR A 298 -8.06 3.43 -5.15
N ALA A 299 -8.38 3.61 -6.43
CA ALA A 299 -7.97 4.78 -7.20
C ALA A 299 -8.56 6.11 -6.68
N ASP A 300 -9.63 6.04 -5.87
CA ASP A 300 -10.25 7.21 -5.22
C ASP A 300 -9.56 7.59 -3.92
N GLY A 301 -8.86 6.64 -3.27
CA GLY A 301 -8.21 6.83 -1.97
C GLY A 301 -6.74 7.21 -2.04
N SER A 302 -6.09 7.00 -3.20
CA SER A 302 -4.67 7.24 -3.39
C SER A 302 -4.39 7.62 -4.85
N SER A 303 -3.50 8.59 -5.07
CA SER A 303 -2.90 8.76 -6.40
C SER A 303 -2.15 7.48 -6.76
N GLN A 304 -2.18 7.12 -8.04
CA GLN A 304 -1.63 5.87 -8.56
C GLN A 304 -0.83 6.11 -9.83
N GLY A 305 0.15 5.24 -10.07
CA GLY A 305 0.95 5.27 -11.27
C GLY A 305 0.22 4.78 -12.53
N PRO A 306 0.94 4.77 -13.66
CA PRO A 306 2.34 5.14 -13.76
C PRO A 306 2.57 6.66 -13.71
N THR A 307 3.82 7.09 -13.53
CA THR A 307 4.22 8.49 -13.75
C THR A 307 4.12 8.87 -15.24
N ASP A 308 4.30 10.15 -15.57
CA ASP A 308 4.32 10.65 -16.96
C ASP A 308 5.40 9.96 -17.82
N ASP A 309 6.52 9.56 -17.22
CA ASP A 309 7.59 8.78 -17.85
C ASP A 309 7.43 7.25 -17.68
N LEU A 310 6.21 6.80 -17.38
CA LEU A 310 5.78 5.40 -17.31
C LEU A 310 6.32 4.58 -16.13
N ARG A 311 7.02 5.19 -15.18
CA ARG A 311 7.53 4.50 -13.99
C ARG A 311 6.41 4.06 -13.05
N SER A 312 6.68 2.97 -12.37
CA SER A 312 5.82 2.35 -11.37
C SER A 312 5.77 3.17 -10.09
N LYS A 313 4.55 3.52 -9.66
CA LYS A 313 4.26 4.19 -8.39
C LYS A 313 2.85 3.82 -7.90
N PRO A 314 2.57 3.86 -6.58
CA PRO A 314 3.51 4.13 -5.49
C PRO A 314 4.56 3.01 -5.34
N ASP A 315 5.62 3.22 -4.55
CA ASP A 315 6.57 2.14 -4.26
C ASP A 315 5.98 1.12 -3.28
N LEU A 316 5.20 1.60 -2.31
CA LEU A 316 4.46 0.79 -1.34
C LEU A 316 3.26 1.59 -0.80
N ILE A 317 2.39 0.93 -0.04
CA ILE A 317 1.26 1.58 0.65
C ILE A 317 1.38 1.45 2.16
N ALA A 318 0.80 2.40 2.89
CA ALA A 318 0.65 2.33 4.34
C ALA A 318 -0.70 2.93 4.77
N PRO A 319 -1.19 2.61 5.98
CA PRO A 319 -2.37 3.22 6.58
C PRO A 319 -2.37 4.75 6.50
N GLY A 320 -3.43 5.32 5.91
CA GLY A 320 -3.60 6.76 5.78
C GLY A 320 -4.48 7.41 6.85
N THR A 321 -4.85 6.69 7.91
CA THR A 321 -5.70 7.20 9.00
C THR A 321 -4.97 7.15 10.32
N ALA A 322 -5.03 8.22 11.10
CA ALA A 322 -4.36 8.31 12.39
C ALA A 322 -5.11 9.21 13.38
N VAL A 323 -4.98 8.90 14.67
CA VAL A 323 -5.21 9.85 15.76
C VAL A 323 -3.99 10.76 15.83
N VAL A 324 -4.22 12.08 15.84
CA VAL A 324 -3.17 13.09 15.80
C VAL A 324 -3.44 14.22 16.79
N PRO A 325 -2.41 14.90 17.31
CA PRO A 325 -2.58 16.07 18.16
C PRO A 325 -3.34 17.18 17.43
N ASP A 326 -4.28 17.83 18.13
CA ASP A 326 -4.91 19.06 17.67
C ASP A 326 -3.90 20.20 17.81
N ALA A 327 -3.56 20.82 16.69
CA ALA A 327 -2.63 21.93 16.63
C ALA A 327 -3.05 23.15 17.47
N TYR A 328 -4.31 23.27 17.87
CA TYR A 328 -4.82 24.41 18.62
C TYR A 328 -5.25 24.05 20.06
N SER A 329 -4.85 22.88 20.54
CA SER A 329 -5.01 22.47 21.94
C SER A 329 -3.66 22.07 22.55
N GLU A 330 -3.58 22.05 23.88
CA GLU A 330 -2.43 21.51 24.62
C GLU A 330 -2.57 19.99 24.85
N ASP A 331 -3.78 19.45 24.84
CA ASP A 331 -4.06 18.05 25.21
C ASP A 331 -5.12 17.37 24.32
N GLY A 332 -5.57 18.07 23.26
CA GLY A 332 -6.67 17.62 22.41
C GLY A 332 -6.20 16.72 21.27
N TYR A 333 -6.97 15.67 20.97
CA TYR A 333 -6.70 14.76 19.86
C TYR A 333 -7.84 14.74 18.85
N ALA A 334 -7.49 14.54 17.57
CA ALA A 334 -8.43 14.41 16.47
C ALA A 334 -8.09 13.22 15.57
N ILE A 335 -9.10 12.66 14.93
CA ILE A 335 -8.92 11.65 13.88
C ILE A 335 -8.78 12.36 12.54
N GLN A 336 -7.69 12.09 11.81
CA GLN A 336 -7.56 12.42 10.40
C GLN A 336 -7.53 11.13 9.57
N VAL A 337 -8.17 11.16 8.40
CA VAL A 337 -8.46 9.93 7.64
C VAL A 337 -7.91 9.95 6.23
N ASN A 338 -7.55 8.77 5.75
CA ASN A 338 -7.32 8.41 4.35
C ASN A 338 -6.44 9.41 3.57
N ALA A 339 -5.28 9.78 4.13
CA ALA A 339 -4.36 10.71 3.51
C ALA A 339 -2.93 10.15 3.42
N SER A 340 -2.33 10.27 2.23
CA SER A 340 -0.93 9.88 1.96
C SER A 340 0.05 10.69 2.81
N SER A 341 -0.33 11.90 3.22
CA SER A 341 0.43 12.73 4.16
C SER A 341 0.54 12.15 5.57
N LEU A 342 -0.31 11.18 5.92
CA LEU A 342 -0.26 10.43 7.19
C LEU A 342 0.45 9.08 7.01
N ALA A 343 0.32 8.46 5.83
CA ALA A 343 1.02 7.21 5.48
C ALA A 343 2.55 7.40 5.32
N ALA A 344 2.97 8.51 4.71
CA ALA A 344 4.39 8.83 4.51
C ALA A 344 5.21 8.90 5.82
N PRO A 345 4.79 9.62 6.89
CA PRO A 345 5.54 9.63 8.15
C PRO A 345 5.54 8.29 8.89
N VAL A 346 4.52 7.43 8.71
CA VAL A 346 4.58 6.05 9.23
C VAL A 346 5.75 5.29 8.58
N THR A 347 5.88 5.40 7.26
CA THR A 347 6.97 4.76 6.50
C THR A 347 8.33 5.37 6.82
N ALA A 348 8.43 6.70 6.92
CA ALA A 348 9.65 7.40 7.31
C ALA A 348 10.12 7.03 8.72
N GLY A 349 9.19 6.93 9.67
CA GLY A 349 9.47 6.45 11.02
C GLY A 349 9.97 5.00 11.00
N THR A 350 9.37 4.11 10.21
CA THR A 350 9.86 2.72 10.07
C THR A 350 11.28 2.67 9.52
N ALA A 351 11.60 3.47 8.50
CA ALA A 351 12.97 3.61 8.00
C ALA A 351 13.94 4.08 9.12
N ALA A 352 13.52 5.04 9.95
CA ALA A 352 14.32 5.48 11.09
C ALA A 352 14.53 4.37 12.13
N LEU A 353 13.53 3.52 12.42
CA LEU A 353 13.71 2.37 13.31
C LEU A 353 14.69 1.33 12.73
N LEU A 354 14.65 1.09 11.42
CA LEU A 354 15.63 0.23 10.73
C LEU A 354 17.05 0.79 10.86
N LEU A 355 17.23 2.09 10.63
CA LEU A 355 18.53 2.74 10.76
C LEU A 355 19.03 2.74 12.21
N GLN A 356 18.16 2.97 13.19
CA GLN A 356 18.52 2.82 14.60
C GLN A 356 19.08 1.42 14.88
N ARG A 357 18.40 0.36 14.39
CA ARG A 357 18.89 -1.01 14.56
C ARG A 357 20.24 -1.20 13.87
N ALA A 358 20.37 -0.71 12.63
CA ALA A 358 21.61 -0.87 11.87
C ALA A 358 22.80 -0.16 12.54
N TYR A 359 22.61 1.06 13.05
CA TYR A 359 23.66 1.81 13.74
C TYR A 359 24.02 1.22 15.11
N GLY A 360 23.06 0.59 15.78
CA GLY A 360 23.27 -0.07 17.07
C GLY A 360 23.98 -1.42 16.99
N ASP A 361 24.03 -2.05 15.81
CA ASP A 361 24.71 -3.32 15.57
C ASP A 361 26.01 -3.10 14.76
N PRO A 362 27.21 -3.41 15.31
CA PRO A 362 28.47 -3.18 14.62
C PRO A 362 28.61 -3.90 13.27
N THR A 363 27.97 -5.05 13.10
CA THR A 363 28.00 -5.82 11.85
C THR A 363 27.14 -5.15 10.79
N LEU A 364 25.94 -4.71 11.16
CA LEU A 364 25.05 -4.00 10.24
C LEU A 364 25.60 -2.61 9.89
N ALA A 365 26.14 -1.88 10.87
CA ALA A 365 26.78 -0.59 10.65
C ALA A 365 27.94 -0.71 9.64
N ALA A 366 28.81 -1.72 9.80
CA ALA A 366 29.88 -1.99 8.84
C ALA A 366 29.35 -2.43 7.47
N ALA A 367 28.24 -3.16 7.42
CA ALA A 367 27.63 -3.61 6.17
C ALA A 367 26.99 -2.47 5.35
N LEU A 368 26.52 -1.42 6.02
CA LEU A 368 25.97 -0.21 5.40
C LEU A 368 27.04 0.83 5.07
N GLU A 369 28.24 0.71 5.63
CA GLU A 369 29.35 1.61 5.35
C GLU A 369 29.66 1.64 3.84
N ASN A 370 29.68 2.82 3.24
CA ASN A 370 29.90 3.04 1.79
C ASN A 370 28.88 2.36 0.87
N THR A 371 27.67 2.06 1.35
CA THR A 371 26.54 1.63 0.51
C THR A 371 25.58 2.78 0.25
N PRO A 372 24.83 2.79 -0.87
CA PRO A 372 23.67 3.68 -1.03
C PRO A 372 22.57 3.27 -0.04
N ILE A 373 22.63 3.80 1.19
CA ILE A 373 21.71 3.45 2.28
C ILE A 373 20.25 3.64 1.85
N ASN A 374 19.95 4.69 1.09
CA ASN A 374 18.61 4.94 0.54
C ASN A 374 18.09 3.77 -0.31
N SER A 375 18.92 3.22 -1.21
CA SER A 375 18.57 2.05 -2.01
C SER A 375 18.42 0.79 -1.16
N VAL A 376 19.30 0.58 -0.17
CA VAL A 376 19.20 -0.57 0.75
C VAL A 376 17.89 -0.56 1.52
N ILE A 377 17.57 0.56 2.17
CA ILE A 377 16.33 0.70 2.94
C ILE A 377 15.11 0.62 2.03
N LYS A 378 15.15 1.21 0.82
CA LYS A 378 14.07 1.10 -0.17
C LYS A 378 13.84 -0.36 -0.58
N ALA A 379 14.89 -1.10 -0.95
CA ALA A 379 14.80 -2.52 -1.31
C ALA A 379 14.23 -3.37 -0.17
N ILE A 380 14.71 -3.16 1.06
CA ILE A 380 14.23 -3.89 2.24
C ILE A 380 12.73 -3.64 2.47
N LEU A 381 12.32 -2.37 2.56
CA LEU A 381 10.92 -2.00 2.84
C LEU A 381 9.97 -2.57 1.77
N MET A 382 10.34 -2.47 0.50
CA MET A 382 9.55 -2.97 -0.62
C MET A 382 9.54 -4.50 -0.70
N ASN A 383 10.68 -5.17 -0.49
CA ASN A 383 10.74 -6.64 -0.49
C ASN A 383 9.89 -7.25 0.64
N SER A 384 9.94 -6.64 1.81
CA SER A 384 9.18 -7.10 2.98
C SER A 384 7.69 -6.74 2.94
N ALA A 385 7.27 -5.91 1.99
CA ALA A 385 5.91 -5.41 1.94
C ALA A 385 4.90 -6.55 1.71
N ARG A 386 3.85 -6.57 2.53
CA ARG A 386 2.81 -7.59 2.51
C ARG A 386 1.91 -7.39 1.30
N LYS A 387 1.87 -8.38 0.42
CA LYS A 387 0.94 -8.42 -0.71
C LYS A 387 -0.48 -8.56 -0.17
N LEU A 388 -1.36 -7.60 -0.48
CA LEU A 388 -2.78 -7.72 -0.17
C LEU A 388 -3.48 -8.47 -1.31
N PRO A 389 -4.69 -9.01 -1.08
CA PRO A 389 -5.49 -9.63 -2.13
C PRO A 389 -5.51 -8.81 -3.42
N TYR A 390 -5.51 -9.52 -4.54
CA TYR A 390 -5.56 -8.97 -5.89
C TYR A 390 -4.34 -8.15 -6.35
N TRP A 391 -3.20 -8.28 -5.67
CA TRP A 391 -1.94 -7.69 -6.13
C TRP A 391 -1.55 -8.25 -7.51
N HIS A 392 -1.28 -7.37 -8.47
CA HIS A 392 -0.77 -7.75 -9.79
C HIS A 392 0.18 -6.69 -10.35
N LYS A 393 1.12 -7.10 -11.20
CA LYS A 393 2.00 -6.17 -11.91
C LYS A 393 1.25 -5.47 -13.03
N GLY A 394 1.72 -4.28 -13.43
CA GLY A 394 1.31 -3.70 -14.70
C GLY A 394 -0.15 -3.30 -14.82
N ARG A 395 -0.68 -3.45 -16.04
CA ARG A 395 -2.11 -3.28 -16.32
C ARG A 395 -2.88 -4.50 -15.82
N ILE A 396 -4.21 -4.46 -15.92
CA ILE A 396 -5.08 -5.60 -15.60
C ILE A 396 -5.00 -6.63 -16.76
N THR A 397 -3.78 -7.06 -17.10
CA THR A 397 -3.40 -7.98 -18.18
C THR A 397 -1.99 -8.47 -17.91
N GLU A 398 -1.59 -9.63 -18.42
CA GLU A 398 -0.22 -10.15 -18.24
C GLU A 398 0.80 -9.59 -19.24
N ASP A 399 0.37 -8.79 -20.23
CA ASP A 399 1.20 -8.35 -21.36
C ASP A 399 2.40 -7.46 -20.96
N ASP A 400 2.32 -6.74 -19.83
CA ASP A 400 3.36 -5.82 -19.36
C ASP A 400 4.02 -6.24 -18.03
N ASP A 401 3.70 -7.43 -17.50
CA ASP A 401 4.19 -7.93 -16.19
C ASP A 401 5.72 -8.03 -16.09
N THR A 402 6.42 -8.17 -17.22
CA THR A 402 7.89 -8.22 -17.26
C THR A 402 8.55 -6.85 -17.31
N THR A 403 7.81 -5.80 -17.67
CA THR A 403 8.35 -4.44 -17.87
C THR A 403 7.70 -3.39 -16.94
N THR A 404 6.72 -3.80 -16.13
CA THR A 404 6.15 -2.99 -15.07
C THR A 404 6.29 -3.74 -13.74
N PRO A 405 7.27 -3.37 -12.89
CA PRO A 405 7.66 -4.17 -11.73
C PRO A 405 6.60 -4.22 -10.62
N LEU A 406 5.75 -3.20 -10.50
CA LEU A 406 4.85 -3.03 -9.35
C LEU A 406 3.37 -2.99 -9.75
N ASP A 407 2.53 -3.23 -8.74
CA ASP A 407 1.11 -2.96 -8.79
C ASP A 407 0.85 -1.44 -8.75
N ARG A 408 -0.05 -0.94 -9.59
CA ARG A 408 -0.32 0.50 -9.72
C ARG A 408 -1.01 1.10 -8.51
N LEU A 409 -1.75 0.30 -7.75
CA LEU A 409 -2.45 0.72 -6.53
C LEU A 409 -1.61 0.40 -5.29
N GLN A 410 -1.05 -0.81 -5.23
CA GLN A 410 -0.39 -1.31 -4.02
C GLN A 410 1.12 -1.05 -3.98
N GLY A 411 1.75 -0.72 -5.12
CA GLY A 411 3.20 -0.75 -5.25
C GLY A 411 3.71 -2.17 -5.02
N ALA A 412 4.72 -2.32 -4.17
CA ALA A 412 5.22 -3.61 -3.70
C ALA A 412 4.30 -4.26 -2.63
N GLY A 413 3.27 -3.58 -2.14
CA GLY A 413 2.38 -4.06 -1.08
C GLY A 413 2.32 -3.13 0.14
N MET A 414 1.64 -3.59 1.19
CA MET A 414 1.51 -2.86 2.45
C MET A 414 2.80 -2.94 3.28
N LEU A 415 3.24 -1.81 3.83
CA LEU A 415 4.36 -1.74 4.77
C LEU A 415 4.25 -2.79 5.88
N ASP A 416 5.32 -3.55 6.10
CA ASP A 416 5.44 -4.52 7.18
C ASP A 416 6.79 -4.33 7.89
N ALA A 417 6.75 -3.61 9.01
CA ALA A 417 7.94 -3.27 9.78
C ALA A 417 8.62 -4.50 10.39
N GLN A 418 7.85 -5.54 10.76
CA GLN A 418 8.42 -6.76 11.34
C GLN A 418 9.21 -7.53 10.29
N ALA A 419 8.62 -7.73 9.11
CA ALA A 419 9.31 -8.37 7.99
C ALA A 419 10.51 -7.54 7.53
N ALA A 420 10.41 -6.20 7.48
CA ALA A 420 11.53 -5.33 7.14
C ALA A 420 12.69 -5.43 8.14
N MET A 421 12.37 -5.49 9.44
CA MET A 421 13.38 -5.66 10.50
C MET A 421 14.04 -7.04 10.43
N ALA A 422 13.26 -8.09 10.16
CA ALA A 422 13.78 -9.44 9.94
C ALA A 422 14.71 -9.49 8.72
N GLN A 423 14.31 -8.86 7.60
CA GLN A 423 15.12 -8.74 6.39
C GLN A 423 16.45 -8.03 6.68
N LEU A 424 16.42 -6.86 7.32
CA LEU A 424 17.62 -6.10 7.69
C LEU A 424 18.57 -6.94 8.54
N THR A 425 18.03 -7.58 9.58
CA THR A 425 18.82 -8.34 10.58
C THR A 425 19.31 -9.70 10.07
N ALA A 426 18.73 -10.24 9.00
CA ALA A 426 19.28 -11.39 8.28
C ALA A 426 20.68 -11.08 7.69
N GLY A 427 20.98 -9.80 7.48
CA GLY A 427 22.30 -9.30 7.17
C GLY A 427 22.67 -9.37 5.68
N LYS A 428 23.76 -8.65 5.36
CA LYS A 428 24.32 -8.57 4.01
C LYS A 428 24.97 -9.90 3.61
N GLN A 429 24.60 -10.44 2.44
CA GLN A 429 25.17 -11.68 1.91
C GLN A 429 25.67 -11.49 0.48
N PRO A 430 26.86 -11.99 0.11
CA PRO A 430 27.39 -11.84 -1.23
C PRO A 430 26.80 -12.83 -2.25
N PRO A 431 26.96 -12.58 -3.56
CA PRO A 431 26.70 -13.56 -4.62
C PRO A 431 27.43 -14.87 -4.36
N GLY A 432 26.80 -15.97 -4.77
CA GLY A 432 27.15 -17.32 -4.36
C GLY A 432 26.00 -17.94 -3.57
N GLN A 433 26.33 -18.91 -2.72
CA GLN A 433 25.35 -19.54 -1.84
C GLN A 433 24.88 -18.54 -0.78
N VAL A 434 23.56 -18.36 -0.68
CA VAL A 434 22.91 -17.49 0.30
C VAL A 434 21.82 -18.23 1.06
N GLU A 435 21.45 -17.65 2.19
CA GLU A 435 20.25 -18.06 2.93
C GLU A 435 18.98 -17.60 2.19
N PRO A 436 17.82 -18.24 2.45
CA PRO A 436 16.56 -17.88 1.80
C PRO A 436 16.02 -16.48 2.15
N LEU A 437 16.62 -15.79 3.12
CA LEU A 437 16.31 -14.42 3.51
C LEU A 437 17.63 -13.64 3.64
N GLY A 438 17.74 -12.52 2.93
CA GLY A 438 18.94 -11.69 2.98
C GLY A 438 18.89 -10.47 2.07
N TRP A 439 19.93 -9.65 2.14
CA TRP A 439 20.07 -8.51 1.24
C TRP A 439 21.52 -8.33 0.82
N ASP A 440 21.75 -7.53 -0.21
CA ASP A 440 23.07 -7.16 -0.67
C ASP A 440 23.09 -5.74 -1.23
N SER A 441 24.28 -5.14 -1.26
CA SER A 441 24.52 -3.88 -1.96
C SER A 441 25.98 -3.78 -2.40
N ARG A 442 26.20 -3.52 -3.69
CA ARG A 442 27.50 -3.46 -4.33
C ARG A 442 27.42 -2.77 -5.69
N SER A 443 28.58 -2.56 -6.31
CA SER A 443 28.68 -2.13 -7.70
C SER A 443 28.65 -3.33 -8.65
N ILE A 444 28.03 -3.15 -9.81
CA ILE A 444 28.04 -4.09 -10.94
C ILE A 444 28.52 -3.37 -12.20
N ASP A 445 29.38 -4.00 -12.98
CA ASP A 445 29.84 -3.51 -14.29
C ASP A 445 28.94 -4.06 -15.40
N GLN A 446 28.89 -3.40 -16.57
CA GLN A 446 27.96 -3.75 -17.67
C GLN A 446 28.03 -5.22 -18.14
N ASP A 447 29.21 -5.82 -18.12
CA ASP A 447 29.44 -7.20 -18.59
C ASP A 447 29.22 -8.26 -17.49
N ASP A 448 29.01 -7.83 -16.23
CA ASP A 448 28.90 -8.72 -15.08
C ASP A 448 27.47 -9.21 -14.84
N VAL A 449 27.37 -10.39 -14.22
CA VAL A 449 26.13 -10.94 -13.68
C VAL A 449 26.40 -11.49 -12.29
N TYR A 450 25.59 -11.08 -11.32
CA TYR A 450 25.63 -11.62 -9.97
C TYR A 450 24.51 -12.62 -9.75
N TYR A 451 24.85 -13.78 -9.20
CA TYR A 451 23.91 -14.85 -8.89
C TYR A 451 23.88 -15.13 -7.38
N TYR A 452 22.67 -15.19 -6.82
CA TYR A 452 22.40 -15.51 -5.42
C TYR A 452 21.64 -16.84 -5.36
N LEU A 453 22.34 -17.89 -4.96
CA LEU A 453 21.93 -19.28 -5.04
C LEU A 453 21.30 -19.71 -3.72
N PHE A 454 20.11 -20.29 -3.77
CA PHE A 454 19.42 -20.78 -2.58
C PHE A 454 18.68 -22.09 -2.87
N GLU A 455 18.34 -22.81 -1.80
CA GLU A 455 17.57 -24.05 -1.87
C GLU A 455 16.19 -23.83 -1.26
N SER A 456 15.16 -24.45 -1.85
CA SER A 456 13.83 -24.56 -1.25
C SER A 456 13.26 -25.94 -1.55
N ALA A 457 12.81 -26.63 -0.51
CA ALA A 457 12.13 -27.92 -0.64
C ALA A 457 10.60 -27.81 -0.53
N ASP A 458 10.07 -26.60 -0.28
CA ASP A 458 8.64 -26.36 -0.19
C ASP A 458 8.08 -26.06 -1.59
N PRO A 459 7.24 -26.94 -2.17
CA PRO A 459 6.67 -26.73 -3.50
C PRO A 459 5.63 -25.60 -3.54
N ASN A 460 5.28 -25.01 -2.39
CA ASN A 460 4.38 -23.86 -2.30
C ASN A 460 5.12 -22.58 -1.88
N ALA A 461 6.45 -22.59 -1.85
CA ALA A 461 7.23 -21.41 -1.53
C ALA A 461 7.07 -20.34 -2.62
N MET A 462 6.99 -19.10 -2.17
CA MET A 462 7.07 -17.90 -2.99
C MET A 462 8.45 -17.28 -2.80
N LEU A 463 9.06 -16.85 -3.91
CA LEU A 463 10.13 -15.86 -3.88
C LEU A 463 9.51 -14.47 -3.92
N THR A 464 9.99 -13.59 -3.04
CA THR A 464 9.97 -12.14 -3.26
C THR A 464 11.40 -11.66 -3.44
N ALA A 465 11.66 -10.85 -4.46
CA ALA A 465 12.95 -10.18 -4.64
C ALA A 465 12.73 -8.75 -5.14
N THR A 466 13.41 -7.78 -4.53
CA THR A 466 13.39 -6.37 -4.96
C THR A 466 14.82 -5.88 -5.18
N LEU A 467 15.08 -5.41 -6.39
CA LEU A 467 16.30 -4.73 -6.80
C LEU A 467 16.02 -3.23 -6.90
N THR A 468 16.93 -2.39 -6.41
CA THR A 468 16.82 -0.93 -6.51
C THR A 468 18.17 -0.29 -6.79
N TRP A 469 18.18 0.82 -7.52
CA TRP A 469 19.35 1.66 -7.75
C TRP A 469 18.92 3.14 -7.85
N ASN A 470 19.88 4.05 -7.94
CA ASN A 470 19.60 5.47 -8.05
C ASN A 470 19.61 5.93 -9.52
N ARG A 471 18.65 6.76 -9.89
CA ARG A 471 18.72 7.62 -11.09
C ARG A 471 19.70 8.76 -10.82
N HIS A 472 20.52 9.09 -11.81
CA HIS A 472 21.60 10.07 -11.66
C HIS A 472 21.22 11.44 -12.22
N TYR A 473 21.66 12.51 -11.55
CA TYR A 473 21.31 13.89 -11.90
C TYR A 473 22.56 14.77 -11.98
N GLU A 474 22.52 15.81 -12.81
CA GLU A 474 23.59 16.79 -12.93
C GLU A 474 23.77 17.59 -11.62
N ASP A 475 25.02 17.91 -11.28
CA ASP A 475 25.39 18.70 -10.11
C ASP A 475 25.02 20.20 -10.20
N SER A 476 24.65 20.66 -11.38
CA SER A 476 24.35 22.07 -11.67
C SER A 476 22.86 22.28 -11.92
N TYR A 477 22.32 23.39 -11.41
CA TYR A 477 20.98 23.85 -11.75
C TYR A 477 20.75 23.84 -13.28
N PRO A 478 19.61 23.30 -13.79
CA PRO A 478 18.42 22.87 -13.07
C PRO A 478 18.40 21.39 -12.68
N PHE A 479 19.58 20.80 -12.43
CA PHE A 479 19.80 19.42 -11.97
C PHE A 479 19.13 18.41 -12.90
N ARG A 480 19.41 18.47 -14.20
CA ARG A 480 18.74 17.58 -15.16
C ARG A 480 19.16 16.14 -14.92
N ALA A 481 18.30 15.18 -15.27
CA ALA A 481 18.73 13.78 -15.32
C ALA A 481 19.95 13.66 -16.25
N GLN A 482 20.96 12.90 -15.81
CA GLN A 482 22.13 12.65 -16.64
C GLN A 482 21.74 11.86 -17.89
N THR A 483 22.54 12.00 -18.96
CA THR A 483 22.28 11.30 -20.23
C THR A 483 22.51 9.79 -20.11
N GLU A 484 23.52 9.40 -19.33
CA GLU A 484 23.77 8.01 -18.97
C GLU A 484 22.90 7.63 -17.78
N GLN A 485 22.10 6.57 -17.92
CA GLN A 485 21.27 6.02 -16.85
C GLN A 485 21.37 4.51 -16.87
N SER A 486 21.43 3.93 -15.67
CA SER A 486 21.48 2.48 -15.54
C SER A 486 20.10 1.86 -15.74
N ASP A 487 20.11 0.73 -16.43
CA ASP A 487 18.97 -0.13 -16.69
C ASP A 487 19.36 -1.54 -16.20
N LEU A 488 18.97 -1.86 -14.97
CA LEU A 488 19.28 -3.14 -14.35
C LEU A 488 18.06 -4.05 -14.39
N ARG A 489 18.33 -5.34 -14.52
CA ARG A 489 17.34 -6.40 -14.67
C ARG A 489 17.45 -7.40 -13.53
N LEU A 490 16.30 -7.92 -13.11
CA LEU A 490 16.16 -8.95 -12.08
C LEU A 490 15.57 -10.23 -12.69
N GLU A 491 16.20 -11.37 -12.43
CA GLU A 491 15.77 -12.66 -12.96
C GLU A 491 15.66 -13.71 -11.85
N LEU A 492 14.71 -14.63 -12.00
CA LEU A 492 14.63 -15.87 -11.22
C LEU A 492 14.90 -17.05 -12.13
N TRP A 493 15.87 -17.88 -11.74
CA TRP A 493 16.21 -19.13 -12.39
C TRP A 493 15.98 -20.31 -11.45
N ALA A 494 15.57 -21.45 -12.00
CA ALA A 494 15.72 -22.76 -11.39
C ALA A 494 16.82 -23.54 -12.10
N PHE A 495 17.42 -24.53 -11.43
CA PHE A 495 18.40 -25.41 -12.07
C PHE A 495 18.43 -26.81 -11.48
N ASP A 496 18.84 -27.77 -12.31
CA ASP A 496 19.05 -29.16 -11.94
C ASP A 496 20.53 -29.54 -11.99
N GLY A 497 21.03 -30.14 -10.90
CA GLY A 497 22.43 -30.58 -10.80
C GLY A 497 23.39 -29.47 -10.39
N ASP A 498 24.63 -29.53 -10.87
CA ASP A 498 25.65 -28.55 -10.49
C ASP A 498 25.46 -27.22 -11.24
N TRP A 499 25.47 -26.10 -10.51
CA TRP A 499 25.47 -24.76 -11.12
C TRP A 499 26.66 -24.57 -12.07
N PRO A 500 26.50 -23.98 -13.28
CA PRO A 500 25.28 -23.42 -13.89
C PRO A 500 24.65 -24.34 -14.95
N THR A 501 24.70 -25.66 -14.79
CA THR A 501 24.08 -26.59 -15.76
C THR A 501 22.58 -26.72 -15.53
N GLY A 502 21.81 -26.97 -16.60
CA GLY A 502 20.37 -27.26 -16.49
C GLY A 502 19.50 -26.09 -16.03
N MET A 503 19.90 -24.84 -16.30
CA MET A 503 19.12 -23.67 -15.86
C MET A 503 17.85 -23.45 -16.69
N THR A 504 16.76 -23.09 -16.01
CA THR A 504 15.47 -22.68 -16.56
C THR A 504 15.10 -21.32 -16.00
N LEU A 505 14.86 -20.32 -16.85
CA LEU A 505 14.36 -19.02 -16.44
C LEU A 505 12.89 -19.17 -16.04
N LEU A 506 12.55 -18.79 -14.80
CA LEU A 506 11.18 -18.86 -14.28
C LEU A 506 10.45 -17.52 -14.40
N ASP A 507 11.12 -16.41 -14.08
CA ASP A 507 10.52 -15.07 -14.12
C ASP A 507 11.58 -13.98 -14.34
N VAL A 508 11.14 -12.83 -14.82
CA VAL A 508 11.97 -11.67 -15.14
C VAL A 508 11.22 -10.36 -14.88
N SER A 509 11.95 -9.39 -14.34
CA SER A 509 11.54 -7.99 -14.24
C SER A 509 12.65 -7.14 -14.88
N ASP A 510 12.29 -6.41 -15.95
CA ASP A 510 13.18 -5.75 -16.90
C ASP A 510 12.51 -4.45 -17.43
N SER A 511 12.24 -3.50 -16.53
CA SER A 511 11.63 -2.22 -16.85
C SER A 511 12.67 -1.25 -17.44
N PRO A 512 12.44 -0.70 -18.64
CA PRO A 512 13.38 0.23 -19.27
C PRO A 512 13.34 1.64 -18.67
N VAL A 513 12.45 1.89 -17.68
CA VAL A 513 12.20 3.24 -17.13
C VAL A 513 12.34 3.30 -15.61
N ASP A 514 12.09 2.21 -14.90
CA ASP A 514 12.13 2.17 -13.44
C ASP A 514 13.57 2.08 -12.93
N THR A 515 13.77 2.45 -11.67
CA THR A 515 15.01 2.14 -10.92
C THR A 515 14.76 1.10 -9.84
N VAL A 516 13.74 0.29 -10.07
CA VAL A 516 13.26 -0.79 -9.22
C VAL A 516 12.89 -1.95 -10.12
N GLU A 517 13.34 -3.15 -9.78
CA GLU A 517 12.79 -4.39 -10.29
C GLU A 517 12.20 -5.21 -9.15
N HIS A 518 11.09 -5.90 -9.40
CA HIS A 518 10.40 -6.65 -8.36
C HIS A 518 9.85 -7.98 -8.89
N LEU A 519 10.14 -9.06 -8.18
CA LEU A 519 9.60 -10.40 -8.42
C LEU A 519 8.77 -10.82 -7.21
N TRP A 520 7.62 -11.42 -7.49
CA TRP A 520 6.79 -12.13 -6.52
C TRP A 520 6.22 -13.35 -7.22
N THR A 521 6.90 -14.48 -7.06
CA THR A 521 6.80 -15.60 -8.00
C THR A 521 6.74 -16.92 -7.22
N PRO A 522 5.77 -17.82 -7.51
CA PRO A 522 5.79 -19.16 -6.95
C PRO A 522 7.01 -19.91 -7.47
N LEU A 523 7.70 -20.61 -6.58
CA LEU A 523 8.77 -21.51 -6.95
C LEU A 523 8.18 -22.77 -7.60
N ASP A 524 8.77 -23.19 -8.71
CA ASP A 524 8.36 -24.40 -9.40
C ASP A 524 8.79 -25.63 -8.58
N GLY A 525 7.80 -26.39 -8.08
CA GLY A 525 8.00 -27.56 -7.23
C GLY A 525 8.67 -28.76 -7.91
N ASP A 526 8.90 -28.70 -9.22
CA ASP A 526 9.74 -29.69 -9.93
C ASP A 526 11.24 -29.48 -9.64
N TYR A 527 11.63 -28.34 -9.06
CA TYR A 527 13.00 -27.99 -8.72
C TYR A 527 13.21 -27.85 -7.21
N THR A 528 14.47 -27.78 -6.79
CA THR A 528 14.87 -27.51 -5.38
C THR A 528 15.98 -26.48 -5.25
N HIS A 529 16.60 -26.10 -6.36
CA HIS A 529 17.71 -25.14 -6.39
C HIS A 529 17.35 -23.99 -7.33
N TYR A 530 17.60 -22.78 -6.86
CA TYR A 530 17.18 -21.57 -7.53
C TYR A 530 18.29 -20.51 -7.46
N ALA A 531 18.24 -19.55 -8.37
CA ALA A 531 19.12 -18.40 -8.38
C ALA A 531 18.35 -17.11 -8.68
N VAL A 532 18.55 -16.09 -7.85
CA VAL A 532 18.24 -14.71 -8.24
C VAL A 532 19.44 -14.15 -8.99
N ALA A 533 19.22 -13.51 -10.14
CA ALA A 533 20.29 -12.87 -10.91
C ALA A 533 20.06 -11.36 -11.05
N VAL A 534 21.14 -10.59 -10.92
CA VAL A 534 21.18 -9.14 -11.17
C VAL A 534 22.21 -8.88 -12.27
N ARG A 535 21.81 -8.10 -13.28
CA ARG A 535 22.67 -7.67 -14.40
C ARG A 535 22.15 -6.41 -15.04
N PHE A 536 22.96 -5.77 -15.89
CA PHE A 536 22.43 -4.77 -16.81
C PHE A 536 21.49 -5.42 -17.84
N SER A 537 20.42 -4.70 -18.20
CA SER A 537 19.46 -5.18 -19.19
C SER A 537 20.14 -5.36 -20.55
N PRO A 538 19.98 -6.52 -21.21
CA PRO A 538 20.47 -6.70 -22.58
C PRO A 538 19.65 -5.91 -23.60
N GLU A 539 18.46 -5.43 -23.21
CA GLU A 539 17.55 -4.64 -24.04
C GLU A 539 17.69 -3.13 -23.78
N ALA A 540 18.63 -2.72 -22.92
CA ALA A 540 18.87 -1.32 -22.58
C ALA A 540 19.10 -0.48 -23.84
N VAL A 541 18.26 0.54 -24.01
CA VAL A 541 18.27 1.41 -25.21
C VAL A 541 19.05 2.71 -24.97
N LEU A 542 19.21 3.09 -23.71
CA LEU A 542 19.93 4.30 -23.31
C LEU A 542 21.40 3.99 -23.03
N PRO A 543 22.31 4.97 -23.22
CA PRO A 543 23.67 4.85 -22.72
C PRO A 543 23.65 4.57 -21.21
N ALA A 544 24.39 3.56 -20.77
CA ALA A 544 24.57 3.23 -19.36
C ALA A 544 25.96 3.66 -18.88
N PRO A 545 26.13 4.04 -17.60
CA PRO A 545 27.45 4.23 -17.01
C PRO A 545 28.24 2.91 -16.98
N GLU A 546 29.57 2.97 -16.86
CA GLU A 546 30.42 1.76 -16.83
C GLU A 546 30.03 0.78 -15.69
N SER A 547 29.57 1.33 -14.57
CA SER A 547 29.16 0.59 -13.37
C SER A 547 27.98 1.26 -12.67
N GLU A 548 27.16 0.48 -11.96
CA GLU A 548 26.07 0.98 -11.11
C GLU A 548 26.13 0.39 -9.70
N HIS A 549 25.80 1.18 -8.68
CA HIS A 549 25.55 0.68 -7.34
C HIS A 549 24.08 0.29 -7.18
N PHE A 550 23.84 -0.95 -6.75
CA PHE A 550 22.49 -1.43 -6.48
C PHE A 550 22.32 -1.89 -5.03
N ALA A 551 21.06 -2.09 -4.64
CA ALA A 551 20.67 -2.87 -3.49
C ALA A 551 19.64 -3.94 -3.90
N LEU A 552 19.83 -5.16 -3.41
CA LEU A 552 18.93 -6.29 -3.62
C LEU A 552 18.46 -6.79 -2.25
N ALA A 553 17.17 -7.06 -2.10
CA ALA A 553 16.62 -7.81 -0.98
C ALA A 553 15.83 -9.00 -1.53
N TRP A 554 15.91 -10.15 -0.86
CA TRP A 554 15.15 -11.35 -1.23
C TRP A 554 14.62 -12.09 0.00
N SER A 555 13.50 -12.77 -0.19
CA SER A 555 12.90 -13.64 0.82
C SER A 555 12.20 -14.81 0.14
N VAL A 556 12.37 -16.00 0.69
CA VAL A 556 11.65 -17.20 0.28
C VAL A 556 10.82 -17.69 1.46
N GLY A 557 9.53 -17.89 1.23
CA GLY A 557 8.61 -18.33 2.28
C GLY A 557 7.25 -18.70 1.73
N SER A 558 6.35 -19.15 2.60
CA SER A 558 4.97 -19.46 2.22
C SER A 558 4.22 -18.20 1.75
N ASP A 559 3.34 -18.35 0.76
CA ASP A 559 2.36 -17.31 0.47
C ASP A 559 1.43 -17.09 1.69
N THR A 560 1.45 -15.89 2.27
CA THR A 560 0.59 -15.52 3.39
C THR A 560 -0.74 -14.92 2.95
N SER A 561 -0.93 -14.70 1.64
CA SER A 561 -2.15 -14.13 1.09
C SER A 561 -3.39 -15.05 1.14
N PRO A 562 -3.34 -16.41 1.05
CA PRO A 562 -4.53 -17.23 0.79
C PRO A 562 -5.63 -17.19 1.84
N ASP A 563 -5.28 -16.93 3.10
CA ASP A 563 -6.25 -16.88 4.20
C ASP A 563 -6.72 -15.46 4.52
N HIS A 564 -6.33 -14.48 3.70
CA HIS A 564 -6.67 -13.08 3.94
C HIS A 564 -8.18 -12.85 3.73
N PRO A 565 -8.92 -12.33 4.73
CA PRO A 565 -10.37 -12.19 4.63
C PRO A 565 -10.82 -11.28 3.47
N LEU A 566 -10.03 -10.24 3.15
CA LEU A 566 -10.31 -9.33 2.03
C LEU A 566 -10.28 -9.97 0.64
N TRP A 567 -9.92 -11.24 0.48
CA TRP A 567 -10.26 -11.95 -0.76
C TRP A 567 -11.77 -11.94 -1.02
N ARG A 568 -12.59 -11.96 0.04
CA ARG A 568 -14.05 -11.93 -0.07
C ARG A 568 -14.64 -10.53 -0.20
N ASP A 569 -13.85 -9.46 -0.01
CA ASP A 569 -14.27 -8.08 -0.25
C ASP A 569 -14.16 -7.80 -1.76
N LEU A 570 -15.17 -8.21 -2.52
CA LEU A 570 -15.15 -8.14 -3.98
C LEU A 570 -15.43 -6.73 -4.47
N ASN A 571 -16.30 -5.99 -3.80
CA ASN A 571 -16.56 -4.59 -4.16
C ASN A 571 -15.42 -3.63 -3.73
N GLY A 572 -14.56 -4.05 -2.79
CA GLY A 572 -13.42 -3.27 -2.30
C GLY A 572 -13.81 -2.17 -1.31
N ASP A 573 -14.97 -2.29 -0.65
CA ASP A 573 -15.46 -1.29 0.31
C ASP A 573 -14.97 -1.52 1.75
N GLY A 574 -14.21 -2.60 1.96
CA GLY A 574 -13.65 -2.97 3.26
C GLY A 574 -14.60 -3.74 4.15
N THR A 575 -15.81 -4.05 3.69
CA THR A 575 -16.77 -4.89 4.41
C THR A 575 -17.07 -6.15 3.61
N ILE A 576 -17.17 -7.28 4.30
CA ILE A 576 -17.55 -8.55 3.66
C ILE A 576 -19.02 -8.78 3.96
N ASP A 577 -19.88 -8.58 2.98
CA ASP A 577 -21.31 -8.62 3.17
C ASP A 577 -22.07 -9.38 2.05
N ALA A 578 -23.40 -9.32 2.11
CA ALA A 578 -24.25 -10.03 1.17
C ALA A 578 -24.19 -9.46 -0.26
N LEU A 579 -23.55 -8.30 -0.49
CA LEU A 579 -23.24 -7.77 -1.80
C LEU A 579 -22.08 -8.52 -2.43
N ASP A 580 -21.04 -8.85 -1.66
CA ASP A 580 -19.92 -9.66 -2.15
C ASP A 580 -20.36 -11.06 -2.54
N ASP A 581 -21.18 -11.70 -1.70
CA ASP A 581 -21.76 -13.01 -2.04
C ASP A 581 -22.56 -12.95 -3.36
N PHE A 582 -23.22 -11.83 -3.63
CA PHE A 582 -23.95 -11.62 -4.88
C PHE A 582 -23.01 -11.37 -6.08
N ILE A 583 -21.93 -10.60 -5.90
CA ILE A 583 -20.89 -10.38 -6.92
C ILE A 583 -20.20 -11.72 -7.25
N HIS A 584 -19.85 -12.49 -6.23
CA HIS A 584 -19.29 -13.83 -6.37
C HIS A 584 -20.20 -14.73 -7.22
N LEU A 585 -21.51 -14.74 -6.93
CA LEU A 585 -22.48 -15.50 -7.73
C LEU A 585 -22.54 -15.02 -9.19
N LEU A 586 -22.43 -13.71 -9.44
CA LEU A 586 -22.42 -13.13 -10.78
C LEU A 586 -21.16 -13.52 -11.56
N LEU A 587 -20.00 -13.58 -10.89
CA LEU A 587 -18.72 -14.04 -11.46
C LEU A 587 -18.78 -15.53 -11.83
N GLU A 588 -19.15 -16.38 -10.87
CA GLU A 588 -19.30 -17.84 -11.06
C GLU A 588 -20.30 -18.21 -12.17
N SER A 589 -21.30 -17.36 -12.38
CA SER A 589 -22.31 -17.57 -13.43
C SER A 589 -21.99 -16.89 -14.75
N GLY A 590 -20.88 -16.15 -14.86
CA GLY A 590 -20.47 -15.41 -16.06
C GLY A 590 -21.39 -14.24 -16.42
N HIS A 591 -22.23 -13.79 -15.49
CA HIS A 591 -23.19 -12.72 -15.74
C HIS A 591 -22.68 -11.33 -15.37
N LEU A 592 -21.61 -11.21 -14.57
CA LEU A 592 -21.05 -9.90 -14.21
C LEU A 592 -20.68 -9.08 -15.46
N ASN A 593 -20.05 -9.73 -16.45
CA ASN A 593 -19.60 -9.13 -17.72
C ASN A 593 -20.76 -8.67 -18.62
N THR A 594 -22.01 -9.00 -18.28
CA THR A 594 -23.21 -8.62 -19.04
C THR A 594 -23.86 -7.34 -18.51
N LEU A 595 -23.37 -6.79 -17.40
CA LEU A 595 -23.92 -5.59 -16.77
C LEU A 595 -23.37 -4.31 -17.41
N GLU A 596 -24.24 -3.30 -17.52
CA GLU A 596 -23.84 -1.96 -17.99
C GLU A 596 -23.09 -1.19 -16.88
N PRO A 597 -22.18 -0.26 -17.22
CA PRO A 597 -21.37 0.48 -16.25
C PRO A 597 -22.12 1.15 -15.11
N ASP A 598 -23.15 1.94 -15.41
CA ASP A 598 -23.98 2.60 -14.39
C ASP A 598 -24.62 1.59 -13.43
N PHE A 599 -24.79 0.35 -13.90
CA PHE A 599 -25.41 -0.70 -13.14
C PHE A 599 -24.46 -1.27 -12.07
N TYR A 600 -23.27 -1.73 -12.46
CA TYR A 600 -22.35 -2.32 -11.49
C TYR A 600 -21.81 -1.28 -10.51
N LYS A 601 -21.63 -0.02 -10.94
CA LYS A 601 -21.22 1.07 -10.04
C LYS A 601 -22.26 1.32 -8.96
N ASP A 602 -23.49 1.61 -9.36
CA ASP A 602 -24.46 2.07 -8.38
C ASP A 602 -25.11 0.92 -7.58
N ALA A 603 -25.27 -0.26 -8.18
CA ALA A 603 -25.95 -1.38 -7.54
C ALA A 603 -24.99 -2.31 -6.79
N LEU A 604 -23.75 -2.43 -7.27
CA LEU A 604 -22.74 -3.34 -6.71
C LEU A 604 -21.57 -2.63 -6.03
N GLY A 605 -21.49 -1.30 -6.10
CA GLY A 605 -20.37 -0.56 -5.52
C GLY A 605 -19.03 -0.80 -6.22
N LEU A 606 -19.04 -1.47 -7.38
CA LEU A 606 -17.82 -1.81 -8.10
C LEU A 606 -17.31 -0.59 -8.88
N SER A 607 -16.08 -0.17 -8.60
CA SER A 607 -15.37 0.78 -9.48
C SER A 607 -15.14 0.14 -10.87
N SER A 608 -14.83 0.96 -11.87
CA SER A 608 -14.57 0.45 -13.22
C SER A 608 -13.31 -0.45 -13.23
N GLU A 609 -12.29 -0.04 -12.50
CA GLU A 609 -11.02 -0.73 -12.33
C GLU A 609 -11.23 -2.06 -11.59
N ARG A 610 -12.02 -2.05 -10.51
CA ARG A 610 -12.35 -3.28 -9.76
C ARG A 610 -13.17 -4.25 -10.59
N PHE A 611 -14.13 -3.75 -11.36
CA PHE A 611 -14.88 -4.57 -12.31
C PHE A 611 -13.95 -5.20 -13.35
N GLU A 612 -13.07 -4.43 -13.98
CA GLU A 612 -12.10 -4.95 -14.96
C GLU A 612 -11.17 -6.00 -14.36
N LEU A 613 -10.67 -5.76 -13.14
CA LEU A 613 -9.83 -6.68 -12.37
C LEU A 613 -10.52 -8.02 -12.13
N LEU A 614 -11.72 -7.97 -11.55
CA LEU A 614 -12.47 -9.17 -11.22
C LEU A 614 -12.92 -9.94 -12.46
N THR A 615 -13.16 -9.27 -13.59
CA THR A 615 -13.69 -9.93 -14.80
C THR A 615 -12.58 -10.46 -15.72
N THR A 616 -11.40 -9.83 -15.71
CA THR A 616 -10.26 -10.21 -16.55
C THR A 616 -9.36 -11.22 -15.86
N LEU A 617 -9.03 -11.00 -14.58
CA LEU A 617 -8.10 -11.85 -13.83
C LEU A 617 -8.81 -12.82 -12.88
N TRP A 618 -10.13 -13.01 -12.99
CA TRP A 618 -10.88 -13.96 -12.14
C TRP A 618 -10.22 -15.34 -12.00
N PRO A 619 -9.78 -16.00 -13.10
CA PRO A 619 -9.24 -17.37 -13.00
C PRO A 619 -7.97 -17.45 -12.14
N ARG A 620 -7.21 -16.35 -12.05
CA ARG A 620 -6.01 -16.25 -11.21
C ARG A 620 -6.38 -16.19 -9.72
N TRP A 621 -7.50 -15.55 -9.38
CA TRP A 621 -7.89 -15.25 -8.00
C TRP A 621 -8.93 -16.19 -7.40
N GLN A 622 -9.73 -16.84 -8.24
CA GLN A 622 -10.76 -17.80 -7.83
C GLN A 622 -10.27 -18.87 -6.82
N PRO A 623 -9.05 -19.44 -6.93
CA PRO A 623 -8.58 -20.45 -5.97
C PRO A 623 -8.48 -19.94 -4.53
N TYR A 624 -8.13 -18.67 -4.33
CA TYR A 624 -7.94 -18.07 -3.00
C TYR A 624 -9.26 -17.82 -2.25
N LEU A 625 -10.40 -17.82 -2.96
CA LEU A 625 -11.73 -17.70 -2.34
C LEU A 625 -12.24 -19.03 -1.77
N ALA A 626 -11.73 -20.17 -2.26
CA ALA A 626 -12.12 -21.49 -1.75
C ALA A 626 -11.44 -21.80 -0.40
N SER A 627 -10.20 -21.37 -0.18
CA SER A 627 -9.46 -21.52 1.09
C SER A 627 -10.05 -20.66 2.21
N ALA A 628 -10.38 -19.40 1.91
CA ALA A 628 -10.94 -18.44 2.88
C ALA A 628 -12.31 -18.84 3.45
N SER A 629 -12.98 -19.86 2.88
CA SER A 629 -14.27 -20.38 3.37
C SER A 629 -14.17 -21.23 4.65
N THR A 630 -12.97 -21.66 5.04
CA THR A 630 -12.77 -22.60 6.16
C THR A 630 -12.51 -21.96 7.52
N SER A 631 -12.39 -20.63 7.63
CA SER A 631 -12.00 -19.96 8.89
C SER A 631 -13.09 -19.15 9.61
N ILE A 632 -14.31 -19.04 9.04
CA ILE A 632 -15.40 -18.22 9.62
C ILE A 632 -16.41 -19.05 10.43
N ASP A 633 -16.32 -20.39 10.38
CA ASP A 633 -17.24 -21.30 11.06
C ASP A 633 -16.70 -21.91 12.39
N ASP A 634 -15.58 -21.41 12.93
CA ASP A 634 -15.02 -21.85 14.24
C ASP A 634 -15.11 -20.80 15.35
#